data_AF-A0A0R3WIR8-F1
#
_entry.id   AF-A0A0R3WIR8-F1
#
_cell.length_a   1.000
_cell.length_b   1.000
_cell.length_c   1.000
_cell.angle_alpha   90.00
_cell.angle_beta   90.00
_cell.angle_gamma   90.00
#
_symmetry.space_group_name_H-M   'P 1'
#
loop_
_entity.id
_entity.type
_entity.pdbx_description
1 polymer ?
#
loop_
_entity_poly.entity_id
_entity_poly.type
_entity_poly.pdbx_seq_one_letter_code
_entity_poly.pdbx_strand_id
1 'polypeptide(L)'
;MDSVRLAKLFSDLEELEAAAEKVVSGQEKCKLYEMNRRKSQEALNRLNDTNTPNRVWACLSHQFFKVPRNGLRAALKSDINTLAAEISSLRNEIKHDLENLRKLEGEDPLKGFNLKPLTRDEISAQRMNRFFGPAMTLWFLFTDFFPFITALTMQDQIISKPPQDKSHRRYNPLAQEWVVVSPNRINRPWSGAVEKTSSVSGGGDTSQASQGCGKSNPLAPGSIRSSGAVNPLYESTFTFPNDFPAFSARSGEGAGDLTEDARKAQSKDPLFAWAPATGECYVTCFHPRPDLTLALMTHGEIIKVIEEWAHLTRQCADRGFQWIQIFENRGEIMGCSNPHPHCQAWVSDFIPTRALRSDYGQEDYYSRHGTLLLLDYVKRELALKERIVVANADWVVLVPWWAAWPFECLITPLRRHVCRLDELSLDEQSTLADVMSRILVAYDNLFQTSSPYSFGWYQVPLQASQKAVYWQLHGIYLPPLLRSATVKKHMVGYELLAEVQRDLTPEKAAHLLRDAASREHYTKTKPH
;
A
#
# COMPACT_ATOMS: atom_id res chain seq x y z
N MET A 1 -51.74 -13.56 4.67
CA MET A 1 -51.19 -14.45 5.72
C MET A 1 -49.68 -14.25 5.91
N ASP A 2 -49.06 -13.18 5.37
CA ASP A 2 -47.60 -13.10 5.23
C ASP A 2 -46.86 -12.19 6.22
N SER A 3 -47.52 -11.22 6.87
CA SER A 3 -46.82 -10.32 7.83
C SER A 3 -46.44 -11.01 9.13
N VAL A 4 -47.26 -11.96 9.61
CA VAL A 4 -47.03 -12.69 10.87
C VAL A 4 -45.87 -13.68 10.73
N ARG A 5 -45.71 -14.30 9.56
CA ARG A 5 -44.58 -15.22 9.28
C ARG A 5 -43.25 -14.46 9.14
N LEU A 6 -43.27 -13.30 8.48
CA LEU A 6 -42.10 -12.42 8.37
C LEU A 6 -41.67 -11.87 9.74
N ALA A 7 -42.61 -11.40 10.56
CA ALA A 7 -42.30 -10.92 11.91
C ALA A 7 -41.68 -12.02 12.79
N LYS A 8 -42.19 -13.25 12.68
CA LYS A 8 -41.62 -14.41 13.38
C LYS A 8 -40.20 -14.73 12.89
N LEU A 9 -39.95 -14.69 11.58
CA LEU A 9 -38.62 -14.92 11.00
C LEU A 9 -37.60 -13.88 11.47
N PHE A 10 -37.97 -12.60 11.54
CA PHE A 10 -37.10 -11.55 12.05
C PHE A 10 -36.79 -11.74 13.54
N SER A 11 -37.79 -12.10 14.35
CA SER A 11 -37.61 -12.42 15.77
C SER A 11 -36.65 -13.60 15.97
N ASP A 12 -36.81 -14.67 15.19
CA ASP A 12 -35.96 -15.86 15.26
C ASP A 12 -34.51 -15.53 14.84
N LEU A 13 -34.31 -14.65 13.85
CA LEU A 13 -32.99 -14.18 13.42
C LEU A 13 -32.32 -13.26 14.46
N GLU A 14 -33.06 -12.35 15.07
CA GLU A 14 -32.56 -11.48 16.14
C GLU A 14 -32.09 -12.30 17.36
N GLU A 15 -32.84 -13.34 17.74
CA GLU A 15 -32.45 -14.26 18.81
C GLU A 15 -31.17 -15.05 18.47
N LEU A 16 -31.03 -15.49 17.22
CA LEU A 16 -29.85 -16.20 16.73
C LEU A 16 -28.61 -15.30 16.68
N GLU A 17 -28.74 -14.08 16.17
CA GLU A 17 -27.65 -13.10 16.14
C GLU A 17 -27.20 -12.72 17.56
N ALA A 18 -28.14 -12.47 18.48
CA ALA A 18 -27.82 -12.15 19.87
C ALA A 18 -27.09 -13.30 20.58
N ALA A 19 -27.44 -14.56 20.29
CA ALA A 19 -26.73 -15.72 20.81
C ALA A 19 -25.31 -15.85 20.22
N ALA A 20 -25.15 -15.60 18.92
CA ALA A 20 -23.85 -15.62 18.25
C ALA A 20 -22.91 -14.53 18.77
N GLU A 21 -23.43 -13.32 19.02
CA GLU A 21 -22.66 -12.20 19.55
C GLU A 21 -22.10 -12.50 20.95
N LYS A 22 -22.89 -13.16 21.83
CA LYS A 22 -22.42 -13.58 23.17
C LYS A 22 -21.24 -14.55 23.09
N VAL A 23 -21.30 -15.53 22.19
CA VAL A 23 -20.21 -16.50 21.97
C VAL A 23 -18.94 -15.79 21.50
N VAL A 24 -19.06 -14.91 20.50
CA VAL A 24 -17.92 -14.19 19.92
C VAL A 24 -17.29 -13.24 20.96
N SER A 25 -18.11 -12.46 21.66
CA SER A 25 -17.67 -11.55 22.72
C SER A 25 -16.97 -12.29 23.86
N GLY A 26 -17.50 -13.44 24.28
CA GLY A 26 -16.86 -14.31 25.25
C GLY A 26 -15.49 -14.81 24.76
N GLN A 27 -15.37 -15.25 23.51
CA GLN A 27 -14.11 -15.70 22.93
C GLN A 27 -13.05 -14.58 22.87
N GLU A 28 -13.44 -13.36 22.50
CA GLU A 28 -12.55 -12.19 22.48
C GLU A 28 -12.05 -11.83 23.88
N LYS A 29 -12.97 -11.80 24.86
CA LYS A 29 -12.62 -11.54 26.26
C LYS A 29 -11.69 -12.63 26.81
N CYS A 30 -11.89 -13.90 26.44
CA CYS A 30 -10.99 -15.00 26.82
C CYS A 30 -9.58 -14.81 26.25
N LYS A 31 -9.45 -14.42 24.97
CA LYS A 31 -8.15 -14.11 24.34
C LYS A 31 -7.44 -12.96 25.05
N LEU A 32 -8.16 -11.89 25.40
CA LEU A 32 -7.62 -10.75 26.12
C LEU A 32 -7.07 -11.16 27.49
N TYR A 33 -7.84 -11.94 28.25
CA TYR A 33 -7.42 -12.42 29.57
C TYR A 33 -6.22 -13.35 29.51
N GLU A 34 -6.16 -14.24 28.51
CA GLU A 34 -4.99 -15.09 28.28
C GLU A 34 -3.74 -14.29 27.93
N MET A 35 -3.86 -13.26 27.08
CA MET A 35 -2.76 -12.37 26.77
C MET A 35 -2.25 -11.65 28.03
N ASN A 36 -3.16 -11.10 28.84
CA ASN A 36 -2.79 -10.41 30.08
C ASN A 36 -2.12 -11.36 31.07
N ARG A 37 -2.66 -12.58 31.23
CA ARG A 37 -2.07 -13.61 32.08
C ARG A 37 -0.66 -13.98 31.62
N ARG A 38 -0.43 -14.10 30.31
CA ARG A 38 0.91 -14.36 29.74
C ARG A 38 1.88 -13.22 30.03
N LYS A 39 1.45 -11.96 29.88
CA LYS A 39 2.27 -10.78 30.23
C LYS A 39 2.64 -10.78 31.72
N SER A 40 1.67 -11.05 32.61
CA SER A 40 1.92 -11.14 34.05
C SER A 40 2.86 -12.30 34.40
N GLN A 41 2.75 -13.43 33.70
CA GLN A 41 3.65 -14.57 33.86
C GLN A 41 5.08 -14.27 33.39
N GLU A 42 5.23 -13.58 32.27
CA GLU A 42 6.54 -13.18 31.75
C GLU A 42 7.21 -12.15 32.68
N ALA A 43 6.45 -11.17 33.16
CA ALA A 43 6.91 -10.22 34.17
C ALA A 43 7.37 -10.94 35.45
N LEU A 44 6.60 -11.91 35.92
CA LEU A 44 6.95 -12.74 37.08
C LEU A 44 8.24 -13.54 36.84
N ASN A 45 8.44 -14.10 35.65
CA ASN A 45 9.65 -14.84 35.30
C ASN A 45 10.89 -13.93 35.32
N ARG A 46 10.77 -12.71 34.77
CA ARG A 46 11.86 -11.71 34.80
C ARG A 46 12.20 -11.29 36.23
N LEU A 47 11.22 -11.15 37.11
CA LEU A 47 11.46 -10.80 38.52
C LEU A 47 12.13 -11.92 39.34
N ASN A 48 12.09 -13.16 38.86
CA ASN A 48 12.73 -14.30 39.52
C ASN A 48 14.21 -14.47 39.11
N ASP A 49 14.72 -13.66 38.16
CA ASP A 49 16.14 -13.61 37.84
C ASP A 49 16.94 -13.07 39.04
N THR A 50 18.01 -13.78 39.40
CA THR A 50 18.90 -13.47 40.51
C THR A 50 19.57 -12.10 40.37
N ASN A 51 19.70 -11.57 39.15
CA ASN A 51 20.31 -10.27 38.87
C ASN A 51 19.33 -9.09 39.03
N THR A 52 18.06 -9.35 39.37
CA THR A 52 17.04 -8.30 39.47
C THR A 52 17.15 -7.50 40.78
N PRO A 53 17.24 -6.15 40.73
CA PRO A 53 17.36 -5.30 41.91
C PRO A 53 16.15 -5.37 42.83
N ASN A 54 16.34 -5.02 44.12
CA ASN A 54 15.27 -5.08 45.15
C ASN A 54 14.12 -4.09 44.89
N ARG A 55 14.35 -3.02 44.13
CA ARG A 55 13.32 -2.12 43.60
C ARG A 55 13.37 -2.12 42.09
N VAL A 56 12.22 -2.30 41.46
CA VAL A 56 12.06 -2.41 40.01
C VAL A 56 11.09 -1.35 39.51
N TRP A 57 11.31 -0.88 38.29
CA TRP A 57 10.35 -0.02 37.61
C TRP A 57 9.23 -0.88 37.03
N ALA A 58 7.99 -0.55 37.38
CA ALA A 58 6.79 -1.15 36.82
C ALA A 58 5.97 -0.06 36.11
N CYS A 59 5.48 -0.37 34.91
CA CYS A 59 4.56 0.49 34.19
C CYS A 59 3.12 0.08 34.52
N LEU A 60 2.33 1.00 35.06
CA LEU A 60 0.91 0.82 35.31
C LEU A 60 0.16 1.86 34.47
N SER A 61 -0.63 1.39 33.51
CA SER A 61 -1.31 2.20 32.49
C SER A 61 -0.33 3.04 31.66
N HIS A 62 -0.04 4.26 32.09
CA HIS A 62 0.83 5.22 31.40
C HIS A 62 1.87 5.85 32.33
N GLN A 63 2.03 5.32 33.54
CA GLN A 63 2.93 5.86 34.57
C GLN A 63 3.90 4.79 35.06
N PHE A 64 5.13 5.21 35.35
CA PHE A 64 6.19 4.34 35.86
C PHE A 64 6.34 4.53 37.36
N PHE A 65 6.28 3.43 38.11
CA PHE A 65 6.46 3.41 39.56
C PHE A 65 7.66 2.55 39.93
N LYS A 66 8.46 3.04 40.87
CA LYS A 66 9.58 2.27 41.43
C LYS A 66 9.11 1.50 42.66
N VAL A 67 8.77 0.22 42.47
CA VAL A 67 8.12 -0.62 43.48
C VAL A 67 9.04 -1.69 44.07
N PRO A 68 8.83 -2.15 45.32
CA PRO A 68 9.57 -3.27 45.89
C PRO A 68 9.32 -4.58 45.13
N ARG A 69 10.38 -5.32 44.83
CA ARG A 69 10.35 -6.59 44.06
C ARG A 69 9.39 -7.60 44.66
N ASN A 70 9.42 -7.79 45.98
CA ASN A 70 8.58 -8.78 46.67
C ASN A 70 7.09 -8.43 46.62
N GLY A 71 6.75 -7.14 46.73
CA GLY A 71 5.37 -6.66 46.63
C GLY A 71 4.81 -6.84 45.23
N LEU A 72 5.59 -6.46 44.20
CA LEU A 72 5.20 -6.66 42.81
C LEU A 72 5.03 -8.15 42.45
N ARG A 73 5.91 -9.01 42.97
CA ARG A 73 5.83 -10.47 42.79
C ARG A 73 4.55 -11.06 43.38
N ALA A 74 4.12 -10.60 44.56
CA ALA A 74 2.88 -11.04 45.18
C ALA A 74 1.66 -10.55 44.37
N ALA A 75 1.67 -9.29 43.93
CA ALA A 75 0.60 -8.72 43.11
C ALA A 75 0.44 -9.47 41.77
N LEU A 76 1.53 -9.74 41.05
CA LEU A 76 1.49 -10.50 39.79
C LEU A 76 1.01 -11.93 39.98
N LYS A 77 1.39 -12.61 41.07
CA LYS A 77 0.87 -13.95 41.38
C LYS A 77 -0.64 -13.93 41.65
N SER A 78 -1.11 -12.93 42.38
CA SER A 78 -2.54 -12.73 42.62
C SER A 78 -3.29 -12.50 41.31
N ASP A 79 -2.78 -11.60 40.46
CA ASP A 79 -3.36 -11.29 39.14
C ASP A 79 -3.44 -12.51 38.22
N ILE A 80 -2.37 -13.32 38.16
CA ILE A 80 -2.36 -14.57 37.39
C ILE A 80 -3.44 -15.55 37.87
N ASN A 81 -3.64 -15.65 39.19
CA ASN A 81 -4.66 -16.54 39.76
C ASN A 81 -6.08 -16.02 39.48
N THR A 82 -6.31 -14.71 39.63
CA THR A 82 -7.59 -14.06 39.31
C THR A 82 -7.93 -14.27 37.84
N LEU A 83 -7.00 -13.95 36.92
CA LEU A 83 -7.19 -14.13 35.49
C LEU A 83 -7.42 -15.61 35.14
N ALA A 84 -6.74 -16.56 35.79
CA ALA A 84 -6.97 -17.98 35.56
C ALA A 84 -8.39 -18.42 35.98
N ALA A 85 -8.90 -17.92 37.11
CA ALA A 85 -10.27 -18.18 37.56
C ALA A 85 -11.30 -17.56 36.60
N GLU A 86 -11.09 -16.31 36.18
CA GLU A 86 -11.95 -15.61 35.23
C GLU A 86 -11.99 -16.31 33.86
N ILE A 87 -10.84 -16.73 33.33
CA ILE A 87 -10.77 -17.52 32.09
C ILE A 87 -11.56 -18.83 32.24
N SER A 88 -11.47 -19.50 33.39
CA SER A 88 -12.21 -20.73 33.62
C SER A 88 -13.73 -20.50 33.68
N SER A 89 -14.19 -19.44 34.35
CA SER A 89 -15.61 -19.06 34.38
C SER A 89 -16.11 -18.74 32.98
N LEU A 90 -15.37 -17.90 32.26
CA LEU A 90 -15.74 -17.44 30.93
C LEU A 90 -15.79 -18.58 29.91
N ARG A 91 -14.90 -19.58 30.02
CA ARG A 91 -14.97 -20.78 29.17
C ARG A 91 -16.23 -21.62 29.43
N ASN A 92 -16.69 -21.69 30.68
CA ASN A 92 -17.95 -22.36 31.01
C ASN A 92 -19.15 -21.57 30.48
N GLU A 93 -19.13 -20.24 30.58
CA GLU A 93 -20.14 -19.34 30.01
C GLU A 93 -20.21 -19.49 28.48
N ILE A 94 -19.08 -19.41 27.78
CA ILE A 94 -19.01 -19.62 26.32
C ILE A 94 -19.55 -20.99 25.93
N LYS A 95 -19.26 -22.04 26.71
CA LYS A 95 -19.80 -23.38 26.44
C LYS A 95 -21.33 -23.37 26.53
N HIS A 96 -21.90 -22.72 27.53
CA HIS A 96 -23.34 -22.59 27.68
C HIS A 96 -23.96 -21.77 26.53
N ASP A 97 -23.35 -20.64 26.18
CA ASP A 97 -23.81 -19.78 25.08
C ASP A 97 -23.75 -20.51 23.73
N LEU A 98 -22.73 -21.33 23.50
CA LEU A 98 -22.57 -22.11 22.27
C LEU A 98 -23.54 -23.30 22.21
N GLU A 99 -23.89 -23.91 23.36
CA GLU A 99 -24.97 -24.88 23.43
C GLU A 99 -26.34 -24.24 23.13
N ASN A 100 -26.57 -23.00 23.57
CA ASN A 100 -27.79 -22.25 23.27
C ASN A 100 -27.85 -21.84 21.79
N LEU A 101 -26.75 -21.36 21.22
CA LEU A 101 -26.64 -21.03 19.80
C LEU A 101 -26.97 -22.24 18.91
N ARG A 102 -26.38 -23.41 19.20
CA ARG A 102 -26.65 -24.64 18.46
C ARG A 102 -28.11 -25.09 18.53
N LYS A 103 -28.76 -24.93 19.68
CA LYS A 103 -30.20 -25.21 19.81
C LYS A 103 -31.03 -24.30 18.91
N LEU A 104 -30.68 -23.02 18.82
CA LEU A 104 -31.35 -22.05 17.94
C LEU A 104 -31.08 -22.34 16.45
N GLU A 105 -29.89 -22.85 16.12
CA GLU A 105 -29.51 -23.28 14.76
C GLU A 105 -30.12 -24.64 14.36
N GLY A 106 -30.75 -25.37 15.30
CA GLY A 106 -31.29 -26.71 15.06
C GLY A 106 -30.21 -27.80 14.97
N GLU A 107 -29.01 -27.53 15.49
CA GLU A 107 -27.89 -28.47 15.50
C GLU A 107 -27.83 -29.34 16.77
N ASP A 108 -27.23 -30.52 16.65
CA ASP A 108 -27.00 -31.42 17.79
C ASP A 108 -26.06 -30.77 18.85
N PRO A 109 -26.32 -31.03 20.15
CA PRO A 109 -25.45 -30.56 21.23
C PRO A 109 -24.02 -31.08 21.06
N LEU A 110 -23.04 -30.28 21.51
CA LEU A 110 -21.62 -30.62 21.45
C LEU A 110 -21.33 -31.96 22.15
N LYS A 111 -21.02 -33.01 21.37
CA LYS A 111 -20.39 -34.23 21.91
C LYS A 111 -18.95 -33.90 22.28
N GLY A 112 -18.66 -33.79 23.57
CA GLY A 112 -17.31 -33.56 24.07
C GLY A 112 -16.38 -34.69 23.63
N PHE A 113 -15.30 -34.35 22.90
CA PHE A 113 -14.20 -35.29 22.67
C PHE A 113 -13.54 -35.57 24.03
N ASN A 114 -13.69 -36.78 24.55
CA ASN A 114 -13.02 -37.31 25.75
C ASN A 114 -11.51 -37.47 25.49
N LEU A 115 -10.80 -36.38 25.23
CA LEU A 115 -9.35 -36.36 25.17
C LEU A 115 -8.82 -36.38 26.61
N LYS A 116 -8.32 -37.55 27.03
CA LYS A 116 -7.55 -37.67 28.27
C LYS A 116 -6.26 -36.84 28.13
N PRO A 117 -5.92 -35.99 29.10
CA PRO A 117 -4.64 -35.28 29.07
C PRO A 117 -3.49 -36.29 29.19
N LEU A 118 -2.44 -36.11 28.38
CA LEU A 118 -1.19 -36.86 28.45
C LEU A 118 -0.62 -36.80 29.88
N THR A 119 -0.24 -37.95 30.39
CA THR A 119 0.31 -38.11 31.74
C THR A 119 1.74 -37.59 31.81
N ARG A 120 2.21 -37.23 33.01
CA ARG A 120 3.58 -36.71 33.22
C ARG A 120 4.67 -37.66 32.72
N ASP A 121 4.39 -38.95 32.67
CA ASP A 121 5.31 -39.99 32.20
C ASP A 121 5.47 -39.98 30.67
N GLU A 122 4.45 -39.54 29.93
CA GLU A 122 4.52 -39.38 28.47
C GLU A 122 5.26 -38.09 28.07
N ILE A 123 5.19 -37.06 28.92
CA ILE A 123 5.89 -35.78 28.74
C ILE A 123 7.40 -35.91 29.06
N SER A 124 7.77 -36.79 29.99
CA SER A 124 9.18 -37.04 30.34
C SER A 124 9.91 -37.86 29.26
N ALA A 125 9.20 -38.74 28.55
CA ALA A 125 9.75 -39.53 27.44
C ALA A 125 10.24 -38.66 26.25
N GLN A 126 9.60 -37.52 25.97
CA GLN A 126 10.07 -36.59 24.93
C GLN A 126 11.28 -35.73 25.34
N ARG A 127 11.54 -35.56 26.65
CA ARG A 127 12.68 -34.75 27.14
C ARG A 127 14.00 -35.51 27.17
N MET A 128 14.00 -36.85 27.13
CA MET A 128 15.25 -37.63 27.10
C MET A 128 15.93 -37.69 25.73
N ASN A 129 15.25 -37.32 24.64
CA ASN A 129 15.84 -37.36 23.28
C ASN A 129 16.66 -36.10 22.90
N ARG A 130 17.09 -35.29 23.88
CA ARG A 130 17.81 -34.02 23.66
C ARG A 130 19.19 -33.92 24.29
N PHE A 131 19.78 -35.05 24.66
CA PHE A 131 21.15 -35.13 25.17
C PHE A 131 21.95 -36.15 24.34
N PHE A 132 22.37 -35.76 23.13
CA PHE A 132 23.64 -36.22 22.54
C PHE A 132 24.03 -35.30 21.38
N GLY A 133 25.03 -34.47 21.64
CA GLY A 133 26.00 -33.93 20.70
C GLY A 133 27.23 -33.56 21.54
N PRO A 134 28.47 -33.48 21.00
CA PRO A 134 28.86 -33.43 19.59
C PRO A 134 30.06 -34.35 19.23
N ALA A 135 30.17 -34.79 17.97
CA ALA A 135 31.46 -35.19 17.39
C ALA A 135 31.44 -35.16 15.85
N MET A 136 32.49 -34.56 15.29
CA MET A 136 33.02 -34.67 13.92
C MET A 136 32.31 -33.94 12.76
N THR A 137 32.78 -32.70 12.55
CA THR A 137 33.63 -32.29 11.41
C THR A 137 33.83 -33.31 10.27
N LEU A 138 33.79 -32.79 9.03
CA LEU A 138 33.95 -33.43 7.70
C LEU A 138 32.71 -34.13 7.13
N TRP A 139 31.92 -33.38 6.35
CA TRP A 139 31.43 -33.83 5.03
C TRP A 139 30.88 -32.63 4.23
N PHE A 140 31.79 -31.78 3.78
CA PHE A 140 31.64 -31.10 2.49
C PHE A 140 32.44 -31.93 1.49
N LEU A 141 31.90 -32.06 0.27
CA LEU A 141 32.41 -32.70 -0.94
C LEU A 141 31.72 -34.03 -1.31
N PHE A 142 31.20 -34.02 -2.54
CA PHE A 142 30.55 -35.09 -3.30
C PHE A 142 29.05 -35.31 -3.06
N THR A 143 28.24 -34.58 -3.82
CA THR A 143 27.45 -35.17 -4.94
C THR A 143 26.95 -34.07 -5.88
N ASP A 144 27.83 -33.66 -6.80
CA ASP A 144 27.41 -33.35 -8.16
C ASP A 144 27.10 -34.67 -8.89
N PHE A 145 26.26 -34.62 -9.92
CA PHE A 145 25.68 -35.69 -10.75
C PHE A 145 24.31 -36.23 -10.33
N PHE A 146 23.27 -35.50 -10.73
CA PHE A 146 22.29 -36.03 -11.71
C PHE A 146 21.59 -34.87 -12.45
N PRO A 147 21.89 -34.68 -13.76
CA PRO A 147 21.11 -33.84 -14.68
C PRO A 147 19.99 -34.69 -15.32
N PHE A 148 18.95 -34.04 -15.88
CA PHE A 148 17.68 -34.61 -16.40
C PHE A 148 16.68 -34.96 -15.29
N ILE A 149 15.57 -34.25 -15.07
CA ILE A 149 14.53 -33.85 -16.03
C ILE A 149 14.09 -32.40 -15.74
N THR A 150 14.54 -31.45 -16.56
CA THR A 150 13.97 -30.11 -16.64
C THR A 150 12.80 -30.14 -17.64
N ALA A 151 11.73 -30.80 -17.23
CA ALA A 151 10.42 -30.71 -17.87
C ALA A 151 9.35 -30.74 -16.76
N LEU A 152 9.56 -29.98 -15.69
CA LEU A 152 8.49 -29.58 -14.80
C LEU A 152 7.71 -28.49 -15.54
N THR A 153 6.70 -28.96 -16.27
CA THR A 153 5.45 -28.26 -16.54
C THR A 153 5.25 -27.12 -15.56
N MET A 154 4.95 -25.91 -16.06
CA MET A 154 4.34 -24.85 -15.26
C MET A 154 3.11 -25.47 -14.59
N GLN A 155 3.25 -25.97 -13.36
CA GLN A 155 2.12 -26.22 -12.52
C GLN A 155 1.53 -24.85 -12.31
N ASP A 156 0.41 -24.59 -12.98
CA ASP A 156 -0.46 -23.46 -12.72
C ASP A 156 -0.56 -23.34 -11.21
N GLN A 157 0.18 -22.39 -10.63
CA GLN A 157 0.08 -22.14 -9.20
C GLN A 157 -1.37 -21.70 -9.00
N ILE A 158 -2.17 -22.59 -8.42
CA ILE A 158 -3.56 -22.31 -8.11
C ILE A 158 -3.54 -21.14 -7.13
N ILE A 159 -3.80 -19.94 -7.62
CA ILE A 159 -3.92 -18.75 -6.79
C ILE A 159 -5.21 -18.94 -5.99
N SER A 160 -5.06 -19.20 -4.69
CA SER A 160 -6.17 -19.28 -3.74
C SER A 160 -7.03 -18.01 -3.88
N LYS A 161 -8.29 -18.17 -4.28
CA LYS A 161 -9.22 -17.07 -4.37
C LYS A 161 -9.71 -16.72 -2.96
N PRO A 162 -9.47 -15.50 -2.48
CA PRO A 162 -9.93 -15.08 -1.17
C PRO A 162 -11.46 -14.89 -1.21
N PRO A 163 -12.14 -15.02 -0.06
CA PRO A 163 -13.58 -14.82 0.00
C PRO A 163 -13.95 -13.41 -0.45
N GLN A 164 -14.95 -13.30 -1.32
CA GLN A 164 -15.40 -12.02 -1.90
C GLN A 164 -16.36 -11.25 -0.98
N ASP A 165 -16.89 -11.92 0.04
CA ASP A 165 -17.92 -11.46 0.97
C ASP A 165 -17.42 -11.37 2.42
N LYS A 166 -16.22 -11.88 2.72
CA LYS A 166 -15.62 -11.87 4.06
C LYS A 166 -14.33 -11.05 4.10
N SER A 167 -14.12 -10.39 5.24
CA SER A 167 -12.89 -9.64 5.48
C SER A 167 -11.67 -10.57 5.48
N HIS A 168 -10.60 -10.13 4.82
CA HIS A 168 -9.34 -10.86 4.71
C HIS A 168 -8.17 -9.88 4.55
N ARG A 169 -6.93 -10.40 4.58
CA ARG A 169 -5.71 -9.59 4.38
C ARG A 169 -4.98 -10.03 3.11
N ARG A 170 -4.41 -9.08 2.37
CA ARG A 170 -3.60 -9.32 1.17
C ARG A 170 -2.21 -8.72 1.34
N TYR A 171 -1.19 -9.48 0.99
CA TYR A 171 0.20 -9.07 1.15
C TYR A 171 0.71 -8.28 -0.06
N ASN A 172 1.40 -7.17 0.20
CA ASN A 172 2.14 -6.36 -0.74
C ASN A 172 3.63 -6.74 -0.69
N PRO A 173 4.17 -7.49 -1.67
CA PRO A 173 5.56 -7.88 -1.67
C PRO A 173 6.53 -6.72 -2.01
N LEU A 174 6.06 -5.63 -2.63
CA LEU A 174 6.90 -4.45 -2.89
C LEU A 174 7.21 -3.68 -1.60
N ALA A 175 6.20 -3.46 -0.75
CA ALA A 175 6.37 -2.70 0.50
C ALA A 175 6.65 -3.60 1.72
N GLN A 176 6.44 -4.92 1.57
CA GLN A 176 6.37 -5.91 2.62
C GLN A 176 5.33 -5.59 3.71
N GLU A 177 4.14 -5.19 3.27
CA GLU A 177 3.03 -4.77 4.13
C GLU A 177 1.76 -5.56 3.81
N TRP A 178 0.79 -5.53 4.71
CA TRP A 178 -0.51 -6.15 4.50
C TRP A 178 -1.59 -5.09 4.31
N VAL A 179 -2.63 -5.44 3.56
CA VAL A 179 -3.82 -4.61 3.36
C VAL A 179 -5.05 -5.39 3.79
N VAL A 180 -5.87 -4.79 4.65
CA VAL A 180 -7.17 -5.33 5.04
C VAL A 180 -8.19 -5.05 3.93
N VAL A 181 -8.84 -6.10 3.44
CA VAL A 181 -9.93 -6.01 2.46
C VAL A 181 -11.23 -6.34 3.16
N SER A 182 -12.20 -5.42 3.15
CA SER A 182 -13.49 -5.58 3.83
C SER A 182 -14.66 -5.28 2.88
N PRO A 183 -15.07 -6.24 2.04
CA PRO A 183 -16.01 -6.03 0.93
C PRO A 183 -17.37 -5.43 1.35
N ASN A 184 -17.86 -5.75 2.56
CA ASN A 184 -19.17 -5.31 3.04
C ASN A 184 -19.19 -3.84 3.51
N ARG A 185 -18.02 -3.21 3.74
CA ARG A 185 -17.94 -1.82 4.22
C ARG A 185 -18.48 -0.81 3.23
N ILE A 186 -18.47 -1.13 1.93
CA ILE A 186 -19.00 -0.25 0.88
C ILE A 186 -20.51 0.00 1.04
N ASN A 187 -21.24 -0.91 1.67
CA ASN A 187 -22.69 -0.81 1.88
C ASN A 187 -23.09 0.06 3.08
N ARG A 188 -22.12 0.52 3.89
CA ARG A 188 -22.42 1.38 5.04
C ARG A 188 -23.01 2.71 4.57
N PRO A 189 -24.13 3.19 5.15
CA PRO A 189 -24.65 4.53 4.84
C PRO A 189 -23.59 5.62 5.07
N TRP A 190 -23.46 6.55 4.13
CA TRP A 190 -22.53 7.69 4.25
C TRP A 190 -23.31 8.96 4.51
N SER A 191 -23.05 9.59 5.66
CA SER A 191 -23.58 10.91 6.04
C SER A 191 -22.47 11.92 6.32
N GLY A 192 -21.24 11.61 5.84
CA GLY A 192 -20.05 12.43 6.06
C GLY A 192 -19.84 13.49 4.98
N ALA A 193 -18.62 14.01 4.90
CA ALA A 193 -18.24 15.06 3.95
C ALA A 193 -18.56 14.69 2.49
N VAL A 194 -18.98 15.69 1.72
CA VAL A 194 -19.29 15.61 0.30
C VAL A 194 -18.41 16.65 -0.39
N GLU A 195 -17.56 16.20 -1.31
CA GLU A 195 -16.64 17.07 -2.05
C GLU A 195 -17.39 17.90 -3.09
N LYS A 196 -16.85 19.09 -3.40
CA LYS A 196 -17.35 19.90 -4.52
C LYS A 196 -16.86 19.29 -5.83
N THR A 197 -17.75 19.13 -6.80
CA THR A 197 -17.33 18.74 -8.16
C THR A 197 -16.64 19.91 -8.84
N SER A 198 -15.50 19.68 -9.47
CA SER A 198 -14.89 20.65 -10.37
C SER A 198 -15.83 20.86 -11.55
N SER A 199 -16.36 22.06 -11.72
CA SER A 199 -17.16 22.42 -12.89
C SER A 199 -16.31 22.24 -14.15
N VAL A 200 -16.68 21.31 -15.01
CA VAL A 200 -16.21 21.31 -16.41
C VAL A 200 -16.77 22.60 -17.00
N SER A 201 -15.93 23.64 -17.12
CA SER A 201 -16.23 24.74 -18.04
C SER A 201 -16.29 24.12 -19.44
N GLY A 202 -17.51 23.80 -19.86
CA GLY A 202 -17.82 23.33 -21.20
C GLY A 202 -17.26 24.31 -22.23
N GLY A 203 -16.85 23.77 -23.38
CA GLY A 203 -16.24 24.49 -24.49
C GLY A 203 -17.09 25.65 -24.99
N GLY A 204 -16.86 26.83 -24.41
CA GLY A 204 -17.15 28.11 -25.02
C GLY A 204 -15.87 28.66 -25.62
N ASP A 205 -15.92 29.00 -26.90
CA ASP A 205 -14.91 29.76 -27.64
C ASP A 205 -14.26 30.83 -26.75
N THR A 206 -12.99 30.67 -26.42
CA THR A 206 -12.17 31.72 -25.80
C THR A 206 -11.25 32.34 -26.85
N SER A 207 -11.88 32.83 -27.92
CA SER A 207 -11.26 33.77 -28.86
C SER A 207 -11.48 35.24 -28.44
N GLN A 208 -11.68 35.52 -27.16
CA GLN A 208 -11.62 36.88 -26.62
C GLN A 208 -11.01 36.88 -25.23
N ALA A 209 -9.89 37.60 -25.12
CA ALA A 209 -9.29 38.02 -23.87
C ALA A 209 -10.35 38.71 -23.00
N SER A 210 -10.81 38.02 -21.94
CA SER A 210 -11.66 38.61 -20.93
C SER A 210 -10.79 39.42 -19.97
N GLN A 211 -10.66 40.72 -20.29
CA GLN A 211 -10.34 41.74 -19.29
C GLN A 211 -11.43 41.73 -18.20
N GLY A 212 -11.11 41.19 -17.03
CA GLY A 212 -12.02 41.17 -15.90
C GLY A 212 -11.55 40.25 -14.77
N CYS A 213 -10.61 40.72 -13.96
CA CYS A 213 -10.20 40.17 -12.66
C CYS A 213 -9.94 38.65 -12.62
N GLY A 214 -8.91 38.18 -13.32
CA GLY A 214 -8.42 36.80 -13.22
C GLY A 214 -6.89 36.82 -13.12
N LYS A 215 -6.32 36.34 -12.01
CA LYS A 215 -4.86 36.22 -11.88
C LYS A 215 -4.34 35.39 -13.05
N SER A 216 -3.41 35.91 -13.84
CA SER A 216 -2.73 35.14 -14.89
C SER A 216 -2.17 33.87 -14.26
N ASN A 217 -2.43 32.70 -14.87
CA ASN A 217 -1.90 31.45 -14.36
C ASN A 217 -0.36 31.51 -14.38
N PRO A 218 0.33 31.41 -13.23
CA PRO A 218 1.78 31.62 -13.16
C PRO A 218 2.60 30.54 -13.89
N LEU A 219 1.97 29.42 -14.26
CA LEU A 219 2.61 28.35 -15.04
C LEU A 219 2.41 28.50 -16.55
N ALA A 220 1.49 29.38 -16.99
CA ALA A 220 1.21 29.58 -18.40
C ALA A 220 2.39 30.26 -19.14
N PRO A 221 2.53 30.07 -20.47
CA PRO A 221 3.55 30.74 -21.28
C PRO A 221 3.48 32.27 -21.14
N GLY A 222 4.64 32.93 -21.03
CA GLY A 222 4.72 34.39 -20.88
C GLY A 222 4.31 34.95 -19.51
N SER A 223 3.79 34.13 -18.59
CA SER A 223 3.47 34.56 -17.23
C SER A 223 4.71 34.80 -16.38
N ILE A 224 4.59 35.71 -15.41
CA ILE A 224 5.60 35.96 -14.37
C ILE A 224 5.34 35.01 -13.19
N ARG A 225 6.37 34.26 -12.79
CA ARG A 225 6.35 33.34 -11.65
C ARG A 225 6.56 34.08 -10.32
N SER A 226 6.41 33.37 -9.20
CA SER A 226 6.60 33.95 -7.86
C SER A 226 8.05 34.41 -7.62
N SER A 227 9.02 33.80 -8.28
CA SER A 227 10.42 34.26 -8.29
C SER A 227 10.67 35.54 -9.09
N GLY A 228 9.68 36.04 -9.85
CA GLY A 228 9.85 37.16 -10.79
C GLY A 228 10.38 36.74 -12.16
N ALA A 229 10.73 35.46 -12.36
CA ALA A 229 11.12 34.93 -13.66
C ALA A 229 9.94 34.87 -14.63
N VAL A 230 10.19 35.16 -15.91
CA VAL A 230 9.18 35.08 -16.98
C VAL A 230 9.26 33.70 -17.63
N ASN A 231 8.12 33.02 -17.75
CA ASN A 231 8.05 31.78 -18.52
C ASN A 231 8.28 32.08 -20.00
N PRO A 232 9.08 31.28 -20.72
CA PRO A 232 9.15 31.39 -22.17
C PRO A 232 7.77 31.17 -22.81
N LEU A 233 7.62 31.60 -24.05
CA LEU A 233 6.46 31.24 -24.87
C LEU A 233 6.62 29.79 -25.37
N TYR A 234 6.60 28.84 -24.43
CA TYR A 234 6.80 27.42 -24.74
C TYR A 234 5.56 26.84 -25.45
N GLU A 235 5.79 25.91 -26.38
CA GLU A 235 4.75 25.30 -27.23
C GLU A 235 4.40 23.86 -26.83
N SER A 236 5.16 23.27 -25.90
CA SER A 236 4.99 21.88 -25.46
C SER A 236 5.29 21.77 -23.95
N THR A 237 6.15 20.84 -23.54
CA THR A 237 6.59 20.72 -22.15
C THR A 237 7.54 21.86 -21.77
N PHE A 238 7.51 22.26 -20.50
CA PHE A 238 8.44 23.24 -19.95
C PHE A 238 8.81 22.90 -18.51
N THR A 239 10.07 22.56 -18.30
CA THR A 239 10.63 22.27 -16.97
C THR A 239 11.47 23.43 -16.45
N PHE A 240 11.27 23.78 -15.19
CA PHE A 240 12.05 24.80 -14.50
C PHE A 240 12.23 24.47 -13.00
N PRO A 241 13.25 25.02 -12.33
CA PRO A 241 13.41 24.88 -10.89
C PRO A 241 12.22 25.47 -10.13
N ASN A 242 11.70 24.74 -9.15
CA ASN A 242 10.61 25.20 -8.31
C ASN A 242 11.06 26.45 -7.52
N ASP A 243 10.24 27.50 -7.55
CA ASP A 243 10.51 28.75 -6.83
C ASP A 243 10.54 28.54 -5.30
N PHE A 244 9.92 27.47 -4.80
CA PHE A 244 9.86 27.10 -3.38
C PHE A 244 10.32 25.64 -3.17
N PRO A 245 11.63 25.36 -3.28
CA PRO A 245 12.14 24.01 -3.17
C PRO A 245 11.97 23.45 -1.75
N ALA A 246 11.64 22.16 -1.65
CA ALA A 246 11.47 21.46 -0.36
C ALA A 246 12.81 21.02 0.26
N PHE A 247 13.85 20.86 -0.56
CA PHE A 247 15.19 20.44 -0.13
C PHE A 247 16.14 21.62 -0.02
N SER A 248 17.17 21.47 0.82
CA SER A 248 18.28 22.43 0.85
C SER A 248 19.08 22.34 -0.44
N ALA A 249 19.58 23.49 -0.90
CA ALA A 249 20.42 23.54 -2.09
C ALA A 249 21.67 22.66 -1.94
N ARG A 250 22.06 22.01 -3.03
CA ARG A 250 23.24 21.16 -3.10
C ARG A 250 24.52 22.00 -3.10
N SER A 251 25.50 21.61 -2.28
CA SER A 251 26.82 22.25 -2.22
C SER A 251 27.79 21.61 -3.23
N GLY A 252 27.59 21.88 -4.52
CA GLY A 252 28.46 21.38 -5.61
C GLY A 252 28.00 20.08 -6.27
N GLU A 253 28.67 19.69 -7.35
CA GLU A 253 28.40 18.44 -8.08
C GLU A 253 29.09 17.25 -7.39
N GLY A 254 28.40 16.12 -7.24
CA GLY A 254 28.96 14.90 -6.64
C GLY A 254 28.89 14.84 -5.11
N ALA A 255 27.87 15.43 -4.48
CA ALA A 255 27.59 15.17 -3.06
C ALA A 255 27.47 13.64 -2.83
N GLY A 256 28.10 13.15 -1.76
CA GLY A 256 28.11 11.73 -1.41
C GLY A 256 26.71 11.16 -1.17
N ASP A 257 26.60 9.84 -1.04
CA ASP A 257 25.33 9.18 -0.75
C ASP A 257 24.87 9.48 0.70
N LEU A 258 23.96 10.44 0.84
CA LEU A 258 23.39 10.83 2.13
C LEU A 258 22.50 9.74 2.73
N THR A 259 22.12 8.71 1.96
CA THR A 259 21.45 7.52 2.49
C THR A 259 22.36 6.78 3.48
N GLU A 260 23.63 6.61 3.12
CA GLU A 260 24.62 5.95 3.97
C GLU A 260 25.00 6.82 5.17
N ASP A 261 25.07 8.14 4.99
CA ASP A 261 25.28 9.06 6.10
C ASP A 261 24.15 9.00 7.13
N ALA A 262 22.89 8.88 6.68
CA ALA A 262 21.74 8.67 7.56
C ALA A 262 21.85 7.35 8.35
N ARG A 263 22.30 6.25 7.72
CA ARG A 263 22.52 4.96 8.41
C ARG A 263 23.63 5.04 9.45
N LYS A 264 24.75 5.72 9.14
CA LYS A 264 25.84 5.96 10.09
C LYS A 264 25.40 6.80 11.26
N ALA A 265 24.62 7.87 11.01
CA ALA A 265 24.04 8.70 12.06
C ALA A 265 23.13 7.86 12.98
N GLN A 266 22.26 7.02 12.42
CA GLN A 266 21.40 6.10 13.18
C GLN A 266 22.19 5.09 14.01
N SER A 267 23.29 4.56 13.47
CA SER A 267 24.16 3.62 14.19
C SER A 267 24.89 4.30 15.36
N LYS A 268 25.22 5.59 15.22
CA LYS A 268 25.87 6.40 16.25
C LYS A 268 24.91 6.82 17.37
N ASP A 269 23.70 7.25 17.01
CA ASP A 269 22.62 7.58 17.94
C ASP A 269 21.29 6.98 17.46
N PRO A 270 20.85 5.84 18.03
CA PRO A 270 19.65 5.15 17.56
C PRO A 270 18.34 5.89 17.91
N LEU A 271 18.38 6.95 18.71
CA LEU A 271 17.18 7.68 19.17
C LEU A 271 17.06 9.07 18.53
N PHE A 272 18.18 9.77 18.32
CA PHE A 272 18.22 11.16 17.86
C PHE A 272 19.10 11.38 16.62
N ALA A 273 19.18 10.37 15.75
CA ALA A 273 19.86 10.51 14.47
C ALA A 273 19.14 11.46 13.51
N TRP A 274 19.95 12.20 12.76
CA TRP A 274 19.51 13.06 11.67
C TRP A 274 20.60 13.08 10.58
N ALA A 275 20.21 13.41 9.35
CA ALA A 275 21.10 13.65 8.23
C ALA A 275 20.58 14.82 7.38
N PRO A 276 21.44 15.54 6.63
CA PRO A 276 21.01 16.58 5.71
C PRO A 276 20.06 16.05 4.64
N ALA A 277 19.13 16.89 4.19
CA ALA A 277 18.27 16.63 3.04
C ALA A 277 18.56 17.67 1.94
N THR A 278 19.49 17.32 1.06
CA THR A 278 19.88 18.15 -0.09
C THR A 278 19.34 17.57 -1.40
N GLY A 279 19.09 18.47 -2.34
CA GLY A 279 18.50 18.10 -3.61
C GLY A 279 17.97 19.29 -4.39
N GLU A 280 17.22 18.99 -5.43
CA GLU A 280 16.60 19.98 -6.32
C GLU A 280 15.15 19.60 -6.60
N CYS A 281 14.28 20.61 -6.68
CA CYS A 281 12.87 20.42 -6.99
C CYS A 281 12.55 21.12 -8.30
N TYR A 282 11.90 20.40 -9.21
CA TYR A 282 11.50 20.89 -10.52
C TYR A 282 9.97 20.86 -10.67
N VAL A 283 9.46 21.76 -11.48
CA VAL A 283 8.08 21.76 -12.00
C VAL A 283 8.16 21.56 -13.51
N THR A 284 7.39 20.61 -14.03
CA THR A 284 7.29 20.32 -15.46
C THR A 284 5.85 20.56 -15.91
N CYS A 285 5.62 21.62 -16.68
CA CYS A 285 4.33 21.88 -17.33
C CYS A 285 4.18 20.91 -18.51
N PHE A 286 3.01 20.30 -18.66
CA PHE A 286 2.76 19.30 -19.71
C PHE A 286 2.39 19.94 -21.06
N HIS A 287 1.71 21.08 -21.03
CA HIS A 287 1.17 21.73 -22.22
C HIS A 287 0.94 23.22 -21.97
N PRO A 288 1.10 24.13 -22.96
CA PRO A 288 0.85 25.58 -22.79
C PRO A 288 -0.60 25.94 -22.40
N ARG A 289 -1.54 25.03 -22.63
CA ARG A 289 -2.97 25.24 -22.40
C ARG A 289 -3.35 24.83 -20.97
N PRO A 290 -3.87 25.75 -20.14
CA PRO A 290 -4.24 25.45 -18.76
C PRO A 290 -5.55 24.66 -18.64
N ASP A 291 -6.34 24.54 -19.71
CA ASP A 291 -7.64 23.86 -19.72
C ASP A 291 -7.55 22.38 -20.13
N LEU A 292 -6.36 21.88 -20.46
CA LEU A 292 -6.13 20.47 -20.81
C LEU A 292 -5.71 19.64 -19.60
N THR A 293 -5.99 18.35 -19.70
CA THR A 293 -5.47 17.31 -18.81
C THR A 293 -4.78 16.24 -19.66
N LEU A 294 -3.91 15.42 -19.06
CA LEU A 294 -3.27 14.29 -19.77
C LEU A 294 -4.30 13.35 -20.44
N ALA A 295 -5.52 13.22 -19.90
CA ALA A 295 -6.59 12.43 -20.50
C ALA A 295 -7.11 12.99 -21.84
N LEU A 296 -6.95 14.30 -22.06
CA LEU A 296 -7.46 15.02 -23.24
C LEU A 296 -6.37 15.45 -24.21
N MET A 297 -5.09 15.33 -23.82
CA MET A 297 -3.94 15.57 -24.69
C MET A 297 -3.88 14.55 -25.83
N THR A 298 -3.27 14.96 -26.94
CA THR A 298 -3.03 14.06 -28.06
C THR A 298 -1.92 13.06 -27.74
N HIS A 299 -1.87 11.95 -28.47
CA HIS A 299 -0.85 10.92 -28.30
C HIS A 299 0.57 11.49 -28.37
N GLY A 300 0.83 12.36 -29.36
CA GLY A 300 2.13 13.01 -29.55
C GLY A 300 2.50 13.95 -28.41
N GLU A 301 1.53 14.65 -27.82
CA GLU A 301 1.76 15.52 -26.66
C GLU A 301 2.13 14.72 -25.40
N ILE A 302 1.50 13.55 -25.17
CA ILE A 302 1.84 12.68 -24.04
C ILE A 302 3.25 12.08 -24.23
N ILE A 303 3.64 11.74 -25.46
CA ILE A 303 5.02 11.30 -25.76
C ILE A 303 6.02 12.38 -25.33
N LYS A 304 5.77 13.66 -25.60
CA LYS A 304 6.65 14.77 -25.19
C LYS A 304 6.83 14.86 -23.68
N VAL A 305 5.79 14.55 -22.92
CA VAL A 305 5.86 14.45 -21.45
C VAL A 305 6.75 13.30 -21.00
N ILE A 306 6.62 12.13 -21.63
CA ILE A 306 7.43 10.94 -21.33
C ILE A 306 8.91 11.18 -21.70
N GLU A 307 9.17 11.79 -22.85
CA GLU A 307 10.52 12.18 -23.30
C GLU A 307 11.19 13.10 -22.27
N GLU A 308 10.46 14.07 -21.72
CA GLU A 308 10.98 14.99 -20.71
C GLU A 308 11.26 14.29 -19.37
N TRP A 309 10.43 13.34 -18.96
CA TRP A 309 10.70 12.50 -17.78
C TRP A 309 11.96 11.63 -17.93
N ALA A 310 12.15 11.04 -19.12
CA ALA A 310 13.35 10.29 -19.46
C ALA A 310 14.59 11.21 -19.47
N HIS A 311 14.47 12.40 -20.07
CA HIS A 311 15.54 13.39 -20.11
C HIS A 311 15.97 13.84 -18.71
N LEU A 312 15.03 14.21 -17.83
CA LEU A 312 15.33 14.57 -16.45
C LEU A 312 15.97 13.42 -15.67
N THR A 313 15.50 12.20 -15.88
CA THR A 313 16.07 11.00 -15.24
C THR A 313 17.55 10.81 -15.61
N ARG A 314 17.89 10.94 -16.90
CA ARG A 314 19.27 10.85 -17.39
C ARG A 314 20.14 11.97 -16.82
N GLN A 315 19.67 13.22 -16.96
CA GLN A 315 20.38 14.39 -16.48
C GLN A 315 20.70 14.30 -14.97
N CYS A 316 19.74 13.85 -14.16
CA CYS A 316 19.94 13.72 -12.72
C CYS A 316 20.92 12.59 -12.36
N ALA A 317 20.93 11.50 -13.13
CA ALA A 317 21.90 10.43 -12.92
C ALA A 317 23.32 10.85 -13.29
N ASP A 318 23.50 11.55 -14.41
CA ASP A 318 24.80 12.09 -14.85
C ASP A 318 25.38 13.07 -13.82
N ARG A 319 24.51 13.82 -13.13
CA ARG A 319 24.88 14.74 -12.04
C ARG A 319 25.11 14.05 -10.68
N GLY A 320 25.00 12.73 -10.62
CA GLY A 320 25.33 11.95 -9.41
C GLY A 320 24.29 12.04 -8.29
N PHE A 321 23.02 12.37 -8.58
CA PHE A 321 21.96 12.26 -7.56
C PHE A 321 21.65 10.81 -7.24
N GLN A 322 21.10 10.52 -6.05
CA GLN A 322 20.75 9.16 -5.65
C GLN A 322 19.35 8.75 -6.12
N TRP A 323 18.40 9.69 -6.08
CA TRP A 323 17.00 9.42 -6.41
C TRP A 323 16.35 10.58 -7.14
N ILE A 324 15.44 10.27 -8.06
CA ILE A 324 14.50 11.20 -8.67
C ILE A 324 13.09 10.65 -8.48
N GLN A 325 12.23 11.43 -7.82
CA GLN A 325 10.82 11.15 -7.69
C GLN A 325 10.05 12.04 -8.65
N ILE A 326 9.62 11.47 -9.77
CA ILE A 326 8.66 12.12 -10.69
C ILE A 326 7.25 11.81 -10.19
N PHE A 327 6.43 12.84 -9.96
CA PHE A 327 5.07 12.67 -9.47
C PHE A 327 4.13 13.79 -9.91
N GLU A 328 2.86 13.45 -10.11
CA GLU A 328 1.77 14.38 -10.41
C GLU A 328 0.75 14.37 -9.26
N ASN A 329 0.30 15.56 -8.85
CA ASN A 329 -0.87 15.71 -7.99
C ASN A 329 -1.96 16.43 -8.80
N ARG A 330 -3.01 15.70 -9.17
CA ARG A 330 -4.13 16.22 -9.95
C ARG A 330 -5.35 16.47 -9.07
N GLY A 331 -5.93 17.65 -9.21
CA GLY A 331 -7.16 18.06 -8.52
C GLY A 331 -6.93 18.62 -7.11
N GLU A 332 -7.79 19.54 -6.70
CA GLU A 332 -7.72 20.24 -5.41
C GLU A 332 -7.73 19.27 -4.21
N ILE A 333 -8.49 18.17 -4.32
CA ILE A 333 -8.58 17.11 -3.31
C ILE A 333 -7.20 16.50 -2.97
N MET A 334 -6.27 16.52 -3.92
CA MET A 334 -4.90 15.99 -3.76
C MET A 334 -3.88 17.09 -3.39
N GLY A 335 -4.34 18.28 -3.02
CA GLY A 335 -3.48 19.40 -2.63
C GLY A 335 -2.88 20.17 -3.80
N CYS A 336 -3.42 20.01 -5.01
CA CYS A 336 -3.01 20.80 -6.18
C CYS A 336 -3.60 22.21 -6.09
N SER A 337 -2.73 23.22 -6.03
CA SER A 337 -3.11 24.64 -5.90
C SER A 337 -3.17 25.41 -7.22
N ASN A 338 -2.66 24.83 -8.32
CA ASN A 338 -2.68 25.43 -9.65
C ASN A 338 -3.32 24.48 -10.67
N PRO A 339 -4.37 24.89 -11.40
CA PRO A 339 -5.06 24.03 -12.36
C PRO A 339 -4.28 23.72 -13.64
N HIS A 340 -3.16 24.38 -13.91
CA HIS A 340 -2.33 24.10 -15.09
C HIS A 340 -1.86 22.63 -15.09
N PRO A 341 -1.88 21.90 -16.21
CA PRO A 341 -1.42 20.52 -16.26
C PRO A 341 0.11 20.46 -16.04
N HIS A 342 0.55 19.90 -14.92
CA HIS A 342 1.95 19.81 -14.57
C HIS A 342 2.24 18.63 -13.63
N CYS A 343 3.49 18.19 -13.61
CA CYS A 343 4.03 17.35 -12.55
C CYS A 343 5.18 18.06 -11.82
N GLN A 344 5.71 17.40 -10.80
CA GLN A 344 6.93 17.79 -10.13
C GLN A 344 7.96 16.65 -10.23
N ALA A 345 9.23 17.01 -10.18
CA ALA A 345 10.32 16.08 -10.00
C ALA A 345 11.18 16.53 -8.83
N TRP A 346 11.22 15.74 -7.76
CA TRP A 346 12.08 16.00 -6.61
C TRP A 346 13.27 15.06 -6.67
N VAL A 347 14.46 15.64 -6.73
CA VAL A 347 15.73 14.95 -6.92
C VAL A 347 16.54 15.10 -5.64
N SER A 348 17.09 14.01 -5.12
CA SER A 348 17.75 14.01 -3.80
C SER A 348 19.10 13.28 -3.81
N ASP A 349 19.99 13.73 -2.93
CA ASP A 349 21.26 13.06 -2.63
C ASP A 349 21.11 11.87 -1.66
N PHE A 350 19.87 11.49 -1.34
CA PHE A 350 19.48 10.31 -0.56
C PHE A 350 18.34 9.55 -1.26
N ILE A 351 18.15 8.29 -0.90
CA ILE A 351 17.03 7.46 -1.36
C ILE A 351 15.86 7.55 -0.36
N PRO A 352 14.64 7.98 -0.75
CA PRO A 352 13.50 8.11 0.15
C PRO A 352 13.03 6.77 0.74
N THR A 353 12.39 6.81 1.91
CA THR A 353 11.93 5.61 2.65
C THR A 353 11.07 4.66 1.81
N ARG A 354 10.10 5.17 1.02
CA ARG A 354 9.24 4.31 0.18
C ARG A 354 10.03 3.62 -0.93
N ALA A 355 11.01 4.31 -1.50
CA ALA A 355 11.89 3.76 -2.51
C ALA A 355 12.79 2.66 -1.93
N LEU A 356 13.39 2.88 -0.74
CA LEU A 356 14.17 1.86 -0.03
C LEU A 356 13.35 0.60 0.31
N ARG A 357 12.07 0.75 0.66
CA ARG A 357 11.21 -0.42 0.89
C ARG A 357 10.94 -1.20 -0.39
N SER A 358 10.71 -0.50 -1.49
CA SER A 358 10.53 -1.11 -2.82
C SER A 358 11.80 -1.79 -3.32
N ASP A 359 12.98 -1.21 -3.06
CA ASP A 359 14.29 -1.80 -3.30
C ASP A 359 14.40 -3.15 -2.58
N TYR A 360 14.20 -3.13 -1.27
CA TYR A 360 14.30 -4.31 -0.43
C TYR A 360 13.27 -5.40 -0.80
N GLY A 361 12.03 -5.03 -1.10
CA GLY A 361 10.99 -5.98 -1.50
C GLY A 361 11.32 -6.71 -2.81
N GLN A 362 11.89 -6.00 -3.78
CA GLN A 362 12.31 -6.60 -5.06
C GLN A 362 13.59 -7.42 -4.91
N GLU A 363 14.58 -6.94 -4.15
CA GLU A 363 15.82 -7.68 -3.87
C GLU A 363 15.55 -8.98 -3.11
N ASP A 364 14.73 -8.93 -2.06
CA ASP A 364 14.35 -10.10 -1.27
C ASP A 364 13.66 -11.17 -2.13
N TYR A 365 12.76 -10.77 -3.03
CA TYR A 365 12.15 -11.72 -3.96
C TYR A 365 13.18 -12.30 -4.93
N TYR A 366 14.01 -11.46 -5.54
CA TYR A 366 15.02 -11.90 -6.49
C TYR A 366 16.04 -12.87 -5.86
N SER A 367 16.50 -12.58 -4.64
CA SER A 367 17.44 -13.46 -3.92
C SER A 367 16.87 -14.85 -3.62
N ARG A 368 15.54 -14.96 -3.44
CA ARG A 368 14.84 -16.22 -3.14
C ARG A 368 14.42 -17.00 -4.38
N HIS A 369 14.09 -16.31 -5.48
CA HIS A 369 13.48 -16.94 -6.67
C HIS A 369 14.36 -16.89 -7.92
N GLY A 370 15.37 -16.02 -7.96
CA GLY A 370 16.24 -15.79 -9.13
C GLY A 370 15.54 -15.08 -10.30
N THR A 371 14.32 -14.58 -10.09
CA THR A 371 13.47 -13.93 -11.10
C THR A 371 12.95 -12.58 -10.59
N LEU A 372 12.49 -11.72 -11.50
CA LEU A 372 12.03 -10.37 -11.18
C LEU A 372 10.59 -10.38 -10.65
N LEU A 373 10.40 -9.82 -9.45
CA LEU A 373 9.11 -9.79 -8.75
C LEU A 373 7.96 -9.33 -9.64
N LEU A 374 8.10 -8.15 -10.27
CA LEU A 374 7.01 -7.55 -11.03
C LEU A 374 6.75 -8.26 -12.36
N LEU A 375 7.77 -8.80 -13.04
CA LEU A 375 7.56 -9.57 -14.27
C LEU A 375 6.85 -10.91 -13.98
N ASP A 376 7.24 -11.60 -12.91
CA ASP A 376 6.55 -12.82 -12.48
C ASP A 376 5.12 -12.52 -11.99
N TYR A 377 4.92 -11.39 -11.32
CA TYR A 377 3.60 -10.93 -10.91
C TYR A 377 2.69 -10.64 -12.11
N VAL A 378 3.19 -9.88 -13.09
CA VAL A 378 2.45 -9.58 -14.34
C VAL A 378 2.14 -10.87 -15.10
N LYS A 379 3.08 -11.81 -15.21
CA LYS A 379 2.85 -13.11 -15.86
C LYS A 379 1.66 -13.86 -15.24
N ARG A 380 1.54 -13.85 -13.91
CA ARG A 380 0.41 -14.46 -13.20
C ARG A 380 -0.89 -13.69 -13.39
N GLU A 381 -0.85 -12.36 -13.36
CA GLU A 381 -2.03 -11.51 -13.59
C GLU A 381 -2.56 -11.66 -15.02
N LEU A 382 -1.69 -11.85 -16.03
CA LEU A 382 -2.08 -12.11 -17.41
C LEU A 382 -2.71 -13.50 -17.60
N ALA A 383 -2.33 -14.48 -16.79
CA ALA A 383 -2.96 -15.80 -16.78
C ALA A 383 -4.38 -15.74 -16.20
N LEU A 384 -4.60 -14.97 -15.12
CA LEU A 384 -5.91 -14.82 -14.48
C LEU A 384 -6.84 -13.82 -15.18
N LYS A 385 -6.28 -12.72 -15.72
CA LYS A 385 -6.96 -11.59 -16.39
C LYS A 385 -7.97 -10.79 -15.54
N GLU A 386 -8.28 -11.24 -14.33
CA GLU A 386 -9.28 -10.63 -13.43
C GLU A 386 -8.98 -9.17 -13.08
N ARG A 387 -7.71 -8.81 -12.87
CA ARG A 387 -7.30 -7.47 -12.38
C ARG A 387 -6.63 -6.58 -13.43
N ILE A 388 -6.42 -7.09 -14.64
CA ILE A 388 -5.93 -6.27 -15.77
C ILE A 388 -6.95 -5.18 -16.06
N VAL A 389 -6.51 -3.96 -16.39
CA VAL A 389 -7.40 -2.85 -16.77
C VAL A 389 -7.18 -2.50 -18.23
N VAL A 390 -5.94 -2.19 -18.59
CA VAL A 390 -5.51 -1.93 -19.97
C VAL A 390 -4.18 -2.65 -20.21
N ALA A 391 -3.98 -3.18 -21.41
CA ALA A 391 -2.68 -3.69 -21.84
C ALA A 391 -2.52 -3.44 -23.34
N ASN A 392 -1.26 -3.31 -23.78
CA ASN A 392 -0.88 -3.27 -25.19
C ASN A 392 0.38 -4.12 -25.42
N ALA A 393 1.18 -3.80 -26.44
CA ALA A 393 2.36 -4.59 -26.80
C ALA A 393 3.42 -4.61 -25.68
N ASP A 394 3.68 -3.47 -25.05
CA ASP A 394 4.82 -3.29 -24.14
C ASP A 394 4.41 -3.01 -22.70
N TRP A 395 3.17 -2.61 -22.43
CA TRP A 395 2.72 -2.15 -21.12
C TRP A 395 1.45 -2.83 -20.63
N VAL A 396 1.33 -2.89 -19.31
CA VAL A 396 0.11 -3.28 -18.60
C VAL A 396 -0.22 -2.28 -17.51
N VAL A 397 -1.52 -1.99 -17.39
CA VAL A 397 -2.13 -1.30 -16.27
C VAL A 397 -3.10 -2.28 -15.61
N LEU A 398 -2.96 -2.47 -14.31
CA LEU A 398 -3.79 -3.38 -13.53
C LEU A 398 -4.08 -2.81 -12.15
N VAL A 399 -5.15 -3.27 -11.50
CA VAL A 399 -5.36 -3.00 -10.06
C VAL A 399 -4.56 -4.04 -9.28
N PRO A 400 -3.51 -3.65 -8.53
CA PRO A 400 -2.65 -4.64 -7.90
C PRO A 400 -3.42 -5.45 -6.86
N TRP A 401 -3.01 -6.70 -6.66
CA TRP A 401 -3.58 -7.62 -5.68
C TRP A 401 -3.66 -6.99 -4.28
N TRP A 402 -2.68 -6.16 -3.96
CA TRP A 402 -2.50 -5.46 -2.70
C TRP A 402 -2.87 -3.97 -2.75
N ALA A 403 -3.68 -3.56 -3.74
CA ALA A 403 -4.12 -2.17 -3.88
C ALA A 403 -4.68 -1.63 -2.56
N ALA A 404 -4.25 -0.45 -2.12
CA ALA A 404 -4.74 0.23 -0.93
C ALA A 404 -5.88 1.20 -1.27
N TRP A 405 -5.71 2.02 -2.31
CA TRP A 405 -6.72 2.98 -2.75
C TRP A 405 -7.83 2.31 -3.56
N PRO A 406 -9.05 2.88 -3.59
CA PRO A 406 -10.23 2.23 -4.17
C PRO A 406 -9.99 1.73 -5.60
N PHE A 407 -9.45 2.61 -6.45
CA PHE A 407 -9.15 2.37 -7.86
C PHE A 407 -7.64 2.51 -8.14
N GLU A 408 -6.80 2.15 -7.16
CA GLU A 408 -5.35 2.13 -7.33
C GLU A 408 -4.95 1.31 -8.56
N CYS A 409 -4.02 1.84 -9.37
CA CYS A 409 -3.49 1.12 -10.52
C CYS A 409 -1.96 1.10 -10.48
N LEU A 410 -1.40 -0.05 -10.84
CA LEU A 410 0.01 -0.26 -11.14
C LEU A 410 0.16 -0.24 -12.66
N ILE A 411 1.08 0.59 -13.16
CA ILE A 411 1.54 0.57 -14.56
C ILE A 411 2.97 0.06 -14.60
N THR A 412 3.27 -0.92 -15.45
CA THR A 412 4.62 -1.50 -15.55
C THR A 412 4.82 -2.14 -16.94
N PRO A 413 6.07 -2.27 -17.42
CA PRO A 413 6.34 -3.02 -18.64
C PRO A 413 5.82 -4.45 -18.55
N LEU A 414 5.20 -4.90 -19.64
CA LEU A 414 4.50 -6.17 -19.74
C LEU A 414 5.45 -7.36 -19.72
N ARG A 415 6.62 -7.23 -20.36
CA ARG A 415 7.55 -8.33 -20.61
C ARG A 415 9.01 -7.93 -20.48
N ARG A 416 9.40 -6.77 -21.03
CA ARG A 416 10.80 -6.35 -21.03
C ARG A 416 11.22 -5.94 -19.63
N HIS A 417 12.40 -6.42 -19.23
CA HIS A 417 13.09 -5.90 -18.06
C HIS A 417 13.60 -4.49 -18.36
N VAL A 418 13.07 -3.51 -17.64
CA VAL A 418 13.43 -2.09 -17.74
C VAL A 418 13.57 -1.57 -16.32
N CYS A 419 14.69 -0.92 -16.01
CA CYS A 419 14.95 -0.40 -14.68
C CYS A 419 14.60 1.08 -14.55
N ARG A 420 14.66 1.84 -15.65
CA ARG A 420 14.54 3.31 -15.66
C ARG A 420 13.78 3.86 -16.86
N LEU A 421 13.22 5.05 -16.72
CA LEU A 421 12.52 5.74 -17.80
C LEU A 421 13.42 6.10 -19.00
N ASP A 422 14.70 6.41 -18.75
CA ASP A 422 15.68 6.79 -19.78
C ASP A 422 16.24 5.60 -20.59
N GLU A 423 15.79 4.38 -20.28
CA GLU A 423 16.07 3.13 -21.00
C GLU A 423 14.95 2.72 -21.97
N LEU A 424 13.83 3.45 -21.99
CA LEU A 424 12.70 3.18 -22.87
C LEU A 424 13.03 3.53 -24.32
N SER A 425 12.76 2.59 -25.23
CA SER A 425 12.79 2.85 -26.67
C SER A 425 11.66 3.80 -27.10
N LEU A 426 11.78 4.42 -28.27
CA LEU A 426 10.75 5.33 -28.80
C LEU A 426 9.39 4.63 -28.96
N ASP A 427 9.39 3.36 -29.39
CA ASP A 427 8.17 2.56 -29.51
C ASP A 427 7.53 2.32 -28.14
N GLU A 428 8.32 1.97 -27.12
CA GLU A 428 7.82 1.79 -25.75
C GLU A 428 7.30 3.09 -25.12
N GLN A 429 7.88 4.23 -25.46
CA GLN A 429 7.36 5.54 -25.02
C GLN A 429 6.02 5.85 -25.69
N SER A 430 5.90 5.53 -26.98
CA SER A 430 4.63 5.65 -27.71
C SER A 430 3.56 4.74 -27.14
N THR A 431 3.84 3.46 -26.90
CA THR A 431 2.87 2.53 -26.31
C THR A 431 2.58 2.86 -24.84
N LEU A 432 3.51 3.48 -24.10
CA LEU A 432 3.25 4.03 -22.78
C LEU A 432 2.21 5.17 -22.82
N ALA A 433 2.36 6.10 -23.77
CA ALA A 433 1.42 7.20 -23.96
C ALA A 433 -0.02 6.71 -24.19
N ASP A 434 -0.19 5.64 -24.99
CA ASP A 434 -1.48 4.99 -25.23
C ASP A 434 -2.13 4.47 -23.94
N VAL A 435 -1.41 3.63 -23.16
CA VAL A 435 -1.99 3.06 -21.93
C VAL A 435 -2.24 4.12 -20.86
N MET A 436 -1.40 5.16 -20.77
CA MET A 436 -1.60 6.29 -19.86
C MET A 436 -2.86 7.07 -20.24
N SER A 437 -3.04 7.41 -21.51
CA SER A 437 -4.26 8.08 -21.98
C SER A 437 -5.50 7.25 -21.63
N ARG A 438 -5.48 5.94 -21.90
CA ARG A 438 -6.62 5.05 -21.66
C ARG A 438 -6.99 4.89 -20.19
N ILE A 439 -6.03 4.78 -19.27
CA ILE A 439 -6.34 4.70 -17.83
C ILE A 439 -6.86 6.04 -17.29
N LEU A 440 -6.31 7.16 -17.76
CA LEU A 440 -6.76 8.49 -17.33
C LEU A 440 -8.16 8.80 -17.83
N VAL A 441 -8.49 8.40 -19.06
CA VAL A 441 -9.87 8.42 -19.58
C VAL A 441 -10.79 7.54 -18.75
N ALA A 442 -10.34 6.34 -18.36
CA ALA A 442 -11.12 5.46 -17.49
C ALA A 442 -11.43 6.11 -16.14
N TYR A 443 -10.45 6.76 -15.52
CA TYR A 443 -10.65 7.47 -14.26
C TYR A 443 -11.68 8.59 -14.38
N ASP A 444 -11.61 9.38 -15.45
CA ASP A 444 -12.55 10.48 -15.67
C ASP A 444 -13.97 9.94 -16.00
N ASN A 445 -14.05 8.82 -16.73
CA ASN A 445 -15.30 8.15 -17.09
C ASN A 445 -15.99 7.40 -15.95
N LEU A 446 -15.27 6.99 -14.89
CA LEU A 446 -15.84 6.25 -13.76
C LEU A 446 -16.97 7.03 -13.07
N PHE A 447 -16.76 8.34 -12.90
CA PHE A 447 -17.70 9.24 -12.22
C PHE A 447 -18.07 10.47 -13.06
N GLN A 448 -17.75 10.46 -14.36
CA GLN A 448 -18.00 11.56 -15.31
C GLN A 448 -17.53 12.93 -14.77
N THR A 449 -16.30 12.96 -14.27
CA THR A 449 -15.67 14.14 -13.67
C THR A 449 -14.18 14.11 -13.93
N SER A 450 -13.49 15.25 -13.84
CA SER A 450 -12.03 15.27 -13.81
C SER A 450 -11.54 14.62 -12.51
N SER A 451 -11.12 13.35 -12.59
CA SER A 451 -10.82 12.53 -11.42
C SER A 451 -9.50 12.94 -10.79
N PRO A 452 -9.47 13.23 -9.48
CA PRO A 452 -8.24 13.54 -8.77
C PRO A 452 -7.39 12.28 -8.55
N TYR A 453 -6.07 12.43 -8.52
CA TYR A 453 -5.14 11.36 -8.12
C TYR A 453 -3.77 11.93 -7.77
N SER A 454 -2.97 11.13 -7.06
CA SER A 454 -1.52 11.25 -7.06
C SER A 454 -0.94 10.12 -7.91
N PHE A 455 0.00 10.45 -8.79
CA PHE A 455 0.73 9.49 -9.61
C PHE A 455 2.23 9.65 -9.38
N GLY A 456 3.00 8.57 -9.46
CA GLY A 456 4.45 8.69 -9.46
C GLY A 456 5.17 7.45 -9.98
N TRP A 457 6.36 7.67 -10.53
CA TRP A 457 7.26 6.63 -11.04
C TRP A 457 8.23 6.13 -9.96
N TYR A 458 8.48 4.83 -9.96
CA TYR A 458 9.49 4.14 -9.19
C TYR A 458 10.43 3.43 -10.16
N GLN A 459 11.71 3.73 -10.05
CA GLN A 459 12.79 3.21 -10.89
C GLN A 459 14.00 2.90 -10.02
N VAL A 460 14.97 2.16 -10.56
CA VAL A 460 16.17 1.81 -9.80
C VAL A 460 16.88 3.08 -9.27
N PRO A 461 17.45 3.06 -8.05
CA PRO A 461 18.25 4.18 -7.57
C PRO A 461 19.34 4.56 -8.58
N LEU A 462 19.54 5.86 -8.78
CA LEU A 462 20.21 6.36 -9.97
C LEU A 462 21.67 5.91 -10.06
N GLN A 463 22.33 5.74 -8.92
CA GLN A 463 23.73 5.29 -8.79
C GLN A 463 23.87 3.77 -8.54
N ALA A 464 22.75 3.02 -8.49
CA ALA A 464 22.74 1.58 -8.23
C ALA A 464 22.39 0.73 -9.47
N SER A 465 22.14 1.35 -10.63
CA SER A 465 21.54 0.72 -11.82
C SER A 465 22.21 -0.58 -12.27
N GLN A 466 23.54 -0.67 -12.22
CA GLN A 466 24.28 -1.87 -12.63
C GLN A 466 24.24 -3.02 -11.61
N LYS A 467 24.04 -2.71 -10.32
CA LYS A 467 24.05 -3.71 -9.23
C LYS A 467 22.64 -4.21 -8.92
N ALA A 468 21.64 -3.37 -9.16
CA ALA A 468 20.27 -3.62 -8.77
C ALA A 468 19.43 -4.17 -9.95
N VAL A 469 19.95 -5.24 -10.56
CA VAL A 469 19.34 -5.95 -11.72
C VAL A 469 17.96 -6.56 -11.41
N TYR A 470 17.57 -6.59 -10.15
CA TYR A 470 16.28 -7.09 -9.67
C TYR A 470 15.15 -6.05 -9.78
N TRP A 471 15.46 -4.79 -10.07
CA TRP A 471 14.47 -3.73 -10.19
C TRP A 471 13.65 -3.84 -11.47
N GLN A 472 12.37 -3.48 -11.35
CA GLN A 472 11.49 -3.27 -12.49
C GLN A 472 10.80 -1.91 -12.36
N LEU A 473 10.90 -1.11 -13.42
CA LEU A 473 10.22 0.17 -13.57
C LEU A 473 8.70 0.00 -13.39
N HIS A 474 8.11 0.85 -12.56
CA HIS A 474 6.66 0.88 -12.41
C HIS A 474 6.16 2.26 -11.96
N GLY A 475 4.92 2.59 -12.30
CA GLY A 475 4.21 3.76 -11.83
C GLY A 475 2.98 3.36 -11.02
N ILE A 476 2.54 4.22 -10.10
CA ILE A 476 1.40 3.95 -9.22
C ILE A 476 0.44 5.14 -9.25
N TYR A 477 -0.82 4.88 -9.58
CA TYR A 477 -1.93 5.83 -9.46
C TYR A 477 -2.69 5.62 -8.16
N LEU A 478 -2.94 6.69 -7.41
CA LEU A 478 -3.62 6.69 -6.11
C LEU A 478 -4.84 7.64 -6.13
N PRO A 479 -5.93 7.28 -6.81
CA PRO A 479 -7.15 8.09 -6.84
C PRO A 479 -7.92 7.96 -5.50
N PRO A 480 -8.39 9.08 -4.91
CA PRO A 480 -9.08 9.07 -3.62
C PRO A 480 -10.58 8.77 -3.76
N LEU A 481 -11.20 8.98 -4.92
CA LEU A 481 -12.64 8.81 -5.09
C LEU A 481 -13.05 7.33 -4.91
N LEU A 482 -14.19 7.10 -4.24
CA LEU A 482 -14.66 5.77 -3.88
C LEU A 482 -16.05 5.45 -4.43
N ARG A 483 -17.06 6.28 -4.12
CA ARG A 483 -18.47 5.97 -4.45
C ARG A 483 -19.04 6.83 -5.58
N SER A 484 -18.58 8.06 -5.68
CA SER A 484 -19.05 9.05 -6.64
C SER A 484 -18.00 10.14 -6.84
N ALA A 485 -18.29 11.11 -7.71
CA ALA A 485 -17.49 12.33 -7.87
C ALA A 485 -17.33 13.16 -6.58
N THR A 486 -18.17 12.90 -5.57
CA THR A 486 -18.23 13.69 -4.34
C THR A 486 -17.87 12.90 -3.07
N VAL A 487 -17.68 11.59 -3.15
CA VAL A 487 -17.40 10.74 -1.99
C VAL A 487 -16.08 10.01 -2.16
N LYS A 488 -15.09 10.45 -1.36
CA LYS A 488 -13.72 9.91 -1.34
C LYS A 488 -13.46 8.96 -0.17
N LYS A 489 -12.46 8.09 -0.34
CA LYS A 489 -11.81 7.35 0.74
C LYS A 489 -11.00 8.32 1.61
N HIS A 490 -11.12 8.13 2.91
CA HIS A 490 -10.29 8.79 3.91
C HIS A 490 -9.34 7.74 4.51
N MET A 491 -8.03 7.96 4.38
CA MET A 491 -7.01 7.15 5.06
C MET A 491 -6.70 7.82 6.40
N VAL A 492 -7.46 7.45 7.44
CA VAL A 492 -7.44 8.10 8.77
C VAL A 492 -7.44 7.05 9.87
N GLY A 493 -7.51 7.42 11.15
CA GLY A 493 -7.84 6.49 12.25
C GLY A 493 -7.06 5.16 12.22
N TYR A 494 -7.72 4.08 11.79
CA TYR A 494 -7.13 2.74 11.71
C TYR A 494 -5.99 2.67 10.69
N GLU A 495 -6.14 3.29 9.53
CA GLU A 495 -5.12 3.29 8.47
C GLU A 495 -3.86 4.08 8.85
N LEU A 496 -3.98 5.09 9.71
CA LEU A 496 -2.83 5.87 10.21
C LEU A 496 -2.13 5.22 11.42
N LEU A 497 -2.85 4.40 12.19
CA LEU A 497 -2.37 3.87 13.49
C LEU A 497 -2.15 2.35 13.50
N ALA A 498 -2.60 1.63 12.47
CA ALA A 498 -2.53 0.17 12.41
C ALA A 498 -2.17 -0.38 11.02
N GLU A 499 -3.15 -0.59 10.14
CA GLU A 499 -2.97 -1.23 8.84
C GLU A 499 -3.91 -0.60 7.81
N VAL A 500 -3.46 -0.47 6.56
CA VAL A 500 -4.29 0.13 5.50
C VAL A 500 -5.49 -0.77 5.21
N GLN A 501 -6.66 -0.17 5.06
CA GLN A 501 -7.92 -0.88 4.83
C GLN A 501 -8.65 -0.35 3.59
N ARG A 502 -9.22 -1.28 2.80
CA ARG A 502 -10.05 -0.98 1.62
C ARG A 502 -11.43 -1.63 1.67
N ASP A 503 -12.41 -0.93 1.13
CA ASP A 503 -13.83 -1.32 1.16
C ASP A 503 -14.27 -2.10 -0.10
N LEU A 504 -13.67 -1.79 -1.25
CA LEU A 504 -13.97 -2.40 -2.56
C LEU A 504 -12.95 -3.49 -2.86
N THR A 505 -13.26 -4.65 -3.45
CA THR A 505 -12.21 -5.61 -3.83
C THR A 505 -11.39 -5.13 -5.04
N PRO A 506 -10.08 -5.47 -5.15
CA PRO A 506 -9.29 -5.16 -6.34
C PRO A 506 -9.89 -5.69 -7.64
N GLU A 507 -10.50 -6.88 -7.61
CA GLU A 507 -11.16 -7.49 -8.77
C GLU A 507 -12.34 -6.65 -9.26
N LYS A 508 -13.19 -6.19 -8.33
CA LYS A 508 -14.34 -5.35 -8.67
C LYS A 508 -13.91 -3.97 -9.16
N ALA A 509 -12.88 -3.39 -8.57
CA ALA A 509 -12.29 -2.13 -9.03
C ALA A 509 -11.77 -2.25 -10.48
N ALA A 510 -11.02 -3.33 -10.78
CA ALA A 510 -10.50 -3.57 -12.12
C ALA A 510 -11.61 -3.77 -13.15
N HIS A 511 -12.68 -4.50 -12.80
CA HIS A 511 -13.84 -4.66 -13.67
C HIS A 511 -14.47 -3.31 -14.05
N LEU A 512 -14.72 -2.43 -13.06
CA LEU A 512 -15.30 -1.11 -13.29
C LEU A 512 -14.40 -0.22 -14.14
N LEU A 513 -13.09 -0.23 -13.87
CA LEU A 513 -12.13 0.55 -14.65
C LEU A 513 -12.01 0.07 -16.09
N ARG A 514 -12.02 -1.25 -16.32
CA ARG A 514 -11.93 -1.84 -17.67
C ARG A 514 -13.13 -1.45 -18.52
N ASP A 515 -14.32 -1.46 -17.94
CA ASP A 515 -15.54 -0.98 -18.60
C ASP A 515 -15.44 0.52 -18.94
N ALA A 516 -14.98 1.33 -18.00
CA ALA A 516 -14.76 2.77 -18.22
C ALA A 516 -13.69 3.08 -19.28
N ALA A 517 -12.62 2.30 -19.34
CA ALA A 517 -11.52 2.42 -20.30
C ALA A 517 -11.92 2.04 -21.74
N SER A 518 -13.02 1.30 -21.91
CA SER A 518 -13.51 0.86 -23.23
C SER A 518 -14.31 1.94 -23.98
N ARG A 519 -14.65 3.04 -23.30
CA ARG A 519 -15.48 4.12 -23.80
C ARG A 519 -14.62 5.32 -24.18
N GLU A 520 -15.08 6.12 -25.12
CA GLU A 520 -14.50 7.44 -25.36
C GLU A 520 -14.67 8.32 -24.11
N HIS A 521 -13.79 9.31 -23.94
CA HIS A 521 -13.89 10.27 -22.85
C HIS A 521 -15.27 10.94 -22.86
N TYR A 522 -15.93 11.03 -21.70
CA TYR A 522 -17.33 11.47 -21.58
C TYR A 522 -17.61 12.87 -22.12
N THR A 523 -16.59 13.73 -22.23
CA THR A 523 -16.72 15.07 -22.83
C THR A 523 -16.75 15.07 -24.37
N LYS A 524 -16.36 13.96 -25.01
CA LYS A 524 -16.37 13.79 -26.47
C LYS A 524 -17.63 13.09 -26.98
N THR A 525 -18.29 12.31 -26.12
CA THR A 525 -19.60 11.74 -26.43
C THR A 525 -20.66 12.84 -26.52
N LYS A 526 -21.31 12.99 -27.67
CA LYS A 526 -22.47 13.89 -27.83
C LYS A 526 -23.57 13.46 -26.83
N PRO A 527 -24.27 14.41 -26.17
CA PRO A 527 -25.43 14.06 -25.37
C PRO A 527 -26.47 13.41 -26.29
N HIS A 528 -26.95 12.22 -25.90
CA HIS A 528 -28.07 11.54 -26.53
C HIS A 528 -29.40 12.22 -26.20
#